data_AF-A0A821DNN9-F1
#
_entry.id   AF-A0A821DNN9-F1
#
_cell.length_a   1.000
_cell.length_b   1.000
_cell.length_c   1.000
_cell.angle_alpha   90.00
_cell.angle_beta   90.00
_cell.angle_gamma   90.00
#
_symmetry.space_group_name_H-M   'P 1'
#
loop_
_entity.id
_entity.type
_entity.pdbx_description
1 polymer ?
#
loop_
_entity_poly.entity_id
_entity_poly.type
_entity_poly.pdbx_seq_one_letter_code
_entity_poly.pdbx_strand_id
1 'polypeptide(L)' 'FIIVLYIFYRLYEHFFPAPNINTNGKYVLISGCNGGFGHGLAIELDKQGFNVFAGVYIPDSIISL' A
#
# COMPACT_ATOMS: atom_id res chain seq x y z
N PHE A 1 26.19 -5.88 13.70
CA PHE A 1 25.75 -6.63 12.50
C PHE A 1 24.39 -6.16 12.00
N ILE A 2 23.31 -6.22 12.80
CA ILE A 2 21.95 -5.81 12.39
C ILE A 2 21.88 -4.36 11.87
N ILE A 3 22.50 -3.41 12.57
CA ILE A 3 22.50 -1.99 12.16
C ILE A 3 23.20 -1.80 10.81
N VAL A 4 24.32 -2.50 10.58
CA VAL A 4 25.05 -2.44 9.31
C VAL A 4 24.20 -3.00 8.17
N LEU A 5 23.51 -4.13 8.39
CA LEU A 5 22.56 -4.69 7.42
C LEU A 5 21.39 -3.72 7.13
N TYR A 6 20.84 -3.09 8.16
CA TYR A 6 19.76 -2.11 8.00
C TYR A 6 20.20 -0.87 7.21
N ILE A 7 21.38 -0.33 7.49
CA ILE A 7 21.95 0.80 6.74
C ILE A 7 22.20 0.39 5.28
N PHE A 8 22.74 -0.80 5.04
CA PHE A 8 22.97 -1.31 3.69
C PHE A 8 21.66 -1.50 2.92
N TYR A 9 20.63 -2.05 3.56
CA TYR A 9 19.28 -2.20 2.98
C TYR A 9 18.70 -0.83 2.59
N ARG A 10 18.79 0.17 3.48
CA ARG A 10 18.31 1.54 3.21
C ARG A 10 19.09 2.23 2.08
N LEU A 11 20.40 2.01 1.99
CA LEU A 11 21.22 2.48 0.87
C LEU A 11 20.79 1.82 -0.44
N TYR A 12 20.56 0.50 -0.43
CA TYR A 12 20.12 -0.22 -1.60
C TYR A 12 18.76 0.29 -2.12
N GLU A 13 17.76 0.46 -1.25
CA GLU A 13 16.46 1.05 -1.64
C GLU A 13 16.60 2.47 -2.20
N HIS A 14 17.55 3.26 -1.69
CA HIS A 14 17.79 4.62 -2.20
C HIS A 14 18.41 4.62 -3.60
N PHE A 15 19.34 3.70 -3.87
CA PHE A 15 19.98 3.58 -5.18
C PHE A 15 19.12 2.85 -6.22
N PHE A 16 18.22 1.97 -5.78
CA PHE A 16 17.33 1.19 -6.63
C PHE A 16 15.87 1.44 -6.23
N PRO A 17 15.34 2.65 -6.48
CA PRO A 17 13.96 2.96 -6.18
C PRO A 17 13.03 2.04 -6.98
N ALA A 18 11.89 1.70 -6.38
CA ALA A 18 10.85 0.96 -7.07
C ALA A 18 10.43 1.70 -8.36
N PRO A 19 10.13 0.97 -9.44
CA PRO A 19 9.68 1.60 -10.68
C PRO A 19 8.42 2.42 -10.42
N ASN A 20 8.38 3.64 -10.97
CA ASN A 20 7.19 4.48 -10.89
C ASN A 20 6.10 3.88 -11.80
N ILE A 21 5.00 3.44 -11.19
CA ILE A 21 3.87 2.86 -11.90
C ILE A 21 2.88 3.98 -12.21
N ASN A 22 2.61 4.21 -13.51
CA ASN A 22 1.52 5.08 -13.89
C ASN A 22 0.18 4.48 -13.43
N THR A 23 -0.54 5.22 -12.60
CA THR A 23 -1.77 4.79 -11.94
C THR A 23 -3.01 4.90 -12.82
N ASN A 24 -2.93 5.65 -13.93
CA ASN A 24 -4.06 5.88 -14.82
C ASN A 24 -4.54 4.56 -15.46
N GLY A 25 -5.84 4.27 -15.29
CA GLY A 25 -6.49 3.06 -15.78
C GLY A 25 -6.05 1.77 -15.05
N LYS A 26 -5.32 1.87 -13.93
CA LYS A 26 -4.95 0.73 -13.10
C LYS A 26 -5.97 0.55 -11.98
N TYR A 27 -6.27 -0.72 -11.70
CA TYR A 27 -7.21 -1.13 -10.66
C TYR A 27 -6.51 -2.07 -9.69
N VAL A 28 -6.80 -1.92 -8.40
CA VAL A 28 -6.23 -2.75 -7.34
C VAL A 28 -7.37 -3.29 -6.48
N LEU A 29 -7.44 -4.61 -6.34
CA LEU A 29 -8.35 -5.28 -5.40
C LEU A 29 -7.56 -5.66 -4.15
N ILE A 30 -8.03 -5.20 -3.00
CA ILE A 30 -7.41 -5.48 -1.71
C ILE A 30 -8.45 -6.20 -0.85
N SER A 31 -8.10 -7.37 -0.31
CA SER A 31 -8.94 -8.07 0.66
C SER A 31 -8.49 -7.78 2.09
N GLY A 32 -9.39 -7.97 3.06
CA GLY A 32 -9.07 -7.76 4.48
C GLY A 32 -8.96 -6.28 4.86
N CYS A 33 -9.75 -5.41 4.24
CA CYS A 33 -9.72 -3.95 4.48
C CYS A 33 -10.53 -3.49 5.71
N ASN A 34 -10.95 -4.41 6.58
CA ASN A 34 -11.76 -4.08 7.77
C ASN A 34 -11.04 -3.16 8.77
N GLY A 35 -9.71 -3.13 8.72
CA GLY A 35 -8.84 -2.31 9.57
C GLY A 35 -7.36 -2.65 9.33
N GLY A 36 -6.47 -2.06 10.13
CA GLY A 36 -5.03 -2.38 10.11
C GLY A 36 -4.36 -2.11 8.76
N PHE A 37 -3.49 -3.03 8.34
CA PHE A 37 -2.66 -2.84 7.15
C PHE A 37 -3.46 -2.75 5.86
N GLY A 38 -4.43 -3.65 5.62
CA GLY A 38 -5.21 -3.66 4.38
C GLY A 38 -6.06 -2.39 4.21
N HIS A 39 -6.56 -1.84 5.32
CA HIS A 39 -7.27 -0.56 5.34
C HIS A 39 -6.34 0.61 4.99
N GLY A 40 -5.19 0.72 5.67
CA GLY A 40 -4.21 1.77 5.39
C GLY A 40 -3.65 1.69 3.97
N LEU A 41 -3.42 0.48 3.46
CA LEU A 41 -2.97 0.25 2.10
C LEU A 41 -4.01 0.70 1.07
N ALA A 42 -5.30 0.43 1.31
CA ALA A 42 -6.37 0.88 0.43
C ALA A 42 -6.41 2.41 0.33
N ILE A 43 -6.34 3.10 1.46
CA ILE A 43 -6.33 4.57 1.51
C ILE A 43 -5.10 5.14 0.81
N GLU A 44 -3.91 4.57 1.05
CA GLU A 44 -2.67 5.08 0.49
C GLU A 44 -2.62 4.88 -1.04
N LEU A 45 -3.08 3.74 -1.55
CA LEU A 45 -3.13 3.49 -2.99
C LEU A 45 -4.18 4.36 -3.70
N ASP A 46 -5.32 4.61 -3.06
CA ASP A 46 -6.32 5.55 -3.57
C ASP A 46 -5.75 6.97 -3.68
N LYS A 47 -5.05 7.44 -2.63
CA LYS A 47 -4.34 8.74 -2.65
C LYS A 47 -3.27 8.85 -3.74
N GLN A 48 -2.64 7.74 -4.11
CA GLN A 48 -1.67 7.68 -5.21
C GLN A 48 -2.35 7.66 -6.60
N GLY A 49 -3.68 7.60 -6.66
CA GLY A 49 -4.47 7.69 -7.88
C GLY A 49 -4.81 6.35 -8.53
N PHE A 50 -4.63 5.23 -7.82
CA PHE A 50 -5.14 3.94 -8.27
C PHE A 50 -6.66 3.87 -8.08
N ASN A 51 -7.35 3.12 -8.93
CA ASN A 51 -8.75 2.76 -8.69
C ASN A 51 -8.80 1.57 -7.73
N VAL A 52 -9.18 1.80 -6.48
CA VAL A 52 -9.11 0.77 -5.44
C VAL A 52 -10.48 0.12 -5.19
N PHE A 53 -10.51 -1.21 -5.18
CA PHE A 53 -11.62 -2.01 -4.67
C PHE A 53 -11.23 -2.61 -3.32
N ALA A 54 -11.81 -2.08 -2.24
CA ALA A 54 -11.57 -2.55 -0.89
C ALA A 54 -12.59 -3.62 -0.48
N GLY A 55 -12.11 -4.86 -0.31
CA GLY A 55 -12.87 -6.01 0.15
C GLY A 55 -12.86 -6.10 1.68
N VAL A 56 -14.04 -5.96 2.28
CA VAL A 56 -14.25 -6.01 3.73
C VAL A 56 -15.19 -7.17 4.09
N TYR A 57 -14.98 -7.79 5.26
CA TYR A 57 -15.88 -8.80 5.82
C TYR A 57 -17.05 -8.17 6.61
N ILE A 58 -16.77 -7.17 7.45
CA ILE A 58 -17.74 -6.38 8.21
C ILE A 58 -18.11 -5.09 7.44
N PRO A 59 -19.37 -4.90 7.03
CA PRO A 59 -19.79 -3.73 6.25
C PRO A 59 -19.58 -2.38 6.94
N ASP A 60 -19.71 -2.31 8.27
CA ASP A 60 -19.60 -1.05 9.02
C ASP A 60 -18.21 -0.40 8.91
N SER A 61 -17.18 -1.19 8.59
CA SER A 61 -15.81 -0.69 8.37
C SER A 61 -15.64 0.12 7.08
N ILE A 62 -16.64 0.14 6.20
CA ILE A 62 -16.61 0.96 4.97
C ILE A 62 -16.67 2.45 5.31
N ILE A 63 -17.37 2.83 6.39
CA ILE A 63 -17.57 4.24 6.77
C ILE A 63 -16.25 4.91 7.17
N SER A 64 -15.25 4.12 7.57
CA SER A 64 -13.93 4.59 7.98
C SER A 64 -12.90 4.70 6.86
N LEU A 65 -13.20 4.18 5.66
CA LEU A 65 -12.36 4.27 4.46
C LEU A 65 -12.56 5.62 3.77
#